data_AF-A0A2I1H6X8-F1
#
_entry.id   AF-A0A2I1H6X8-F1
#
_cell.length_a   1.000
_cell.length_b   1.000
_cell.length_c   1.000
_cell.angle_alpha   90.00
_cell.angle_beta   90.00
_cell.angle_gamma   90.00
#
_symmetry.space_group_name_H-M   'P 1'
#
loop_
_entity.id
_entity.type
_entity.pdbx_description
1 polymer ?
#
loop_
_entity_poly.entity_id
_entity_poly.type
_entity_poly.pdbx_seq_one_letter_code
_entity_poly.pdbx_strand_id
1 'polypeptide(L)'
;MSKLNHDILYEIFQNLQDLININSNDPGNLNKKINYKKFLRSQFSCLFCKYFHDLHNVFPVDSKKLLKEEIYKLFISECSSIKCLNSDMACYPILKYPGANISLSSLYEIFCNNIIDQDFYYGLAQICRSIEKLHVMEIVNAKRLLRL
;
A
#
# COMPACT_ATOMS: atom_id res chain seq x y z
N MET A 1 0.45 16.03 16.65
CA MET A 1 -0.41 15.21 15.76
C MET A 1 -1.75 15.00 16.45
N SER A 2 -2.88 15.21 15.77
CA SER A 2 -4.24 15.26 16.37
C SER A 2 -4.89 13.87 16.47
N LYS A 3 -5.49 13.56 17.64
CA LYS A 3 -6.25 12.32 17.96
C LYS A 3 -7.21 11.85 16.86
N LEU A 4 -7.86 12.79 16.18
CA LEU A 4 -8.80 12.55 15.08
C LEU A 4 -8.22 11.71 13.93
N ASN A 5 -6.89 11.70 13.76
CA ASN A 5 -6.23 10.99 12.67
C ASN A 5 -6.10 9.48 12.94
N HIS A 6 -5.93 9.07 14.20
CA HIS A 6 -5.76 7.66 14.57
C HIS A 6 -7.09 6.90 14.50
N ASP A 7 -8.19 7.57 14.87
CA ASP A 7 -9.52 6.94 14.93
C ASP A 7 -10.04 6.56 13.53
N ILE A 8 -9.85 7.44 12.53
CA ILE A 8 -10.25 7.18 11.14
C ILE A 8 -9.45 6.02 10.54
N LEU A 9 -8.15 5.96 10.83
CA LEU A 9 -7.26 4.89 10.37
C LEU A 9 -7.65 3.54 10.97
N TYR A 10 -7.96 3.53 12.28
CA TYR A 10 -8.41 2.34 12.98
C TYR A 10 -9.76 1.85 12.44
N GLU A 11 -10.69 2.77 12.16
CA GLU A 11 -11.98 2.45 11.57
C GLU A 11 -11.83 1.80 10.18
N ILE A 12 -10.94 2.33 9.33
CA ILE A 12 -10.62 1.73 8.03
C ILE A 12 -10.03 0.32 8.20
N PHE A 13 -9.11 0.15 9.16
CA PHE A 13 -8.49 -1.14 9.43
C PHE A 13 -9.51 -2.19 9.90
N GLN A 14 -10.40 -1.82 10.83
CA GLN A 14 -11.49 -2.69 11.30
C GLN A 14 -12.45 -3.05 10.17
N ASN A 15 -12.88 -2.05 9.38
CA ASN A 15 -13.78 -2.26 8.24
C ASN A 15 -13.17 -3.19 7.18
N LEU A 16 -11.86 -3.11 6.93
CA LEU A 16 -11.17 -4.00 6.00
C LEU A 16 -10.99 -5.41 6.58
N GLN A 17 -10.70 -5.52 7.88
CA GLN A 17 -10.60 -6.80 8.57
C GLN A 17 -11.94 -7.55 8.53
N ASP A 18 -13.05 -6.84 8.73
CA ASP A 18 -14.40 -7.37 8.56
C ASP A 18 -14.64 -7.83 7.13
N LEU A 19 -14.19 -7.07 6.13
CA LEU A 19 -14.35 -7.41 4.72
C LEU A 19 -13.60 -8.67 4.30
N ILE A 20 -12.41 -8.90 4.86
CA ILE A 20 -11.64 -10.13 4.64
C ILE A 20 -12.31 -11.34 5.29
N ASN A 21 -12.99 -11.13 6.42
CA ASN A 21 -13.67 -12.19 7.16
C ASN A 21 -15.06 -12.52 6.59
N ILE A 22 -15.57 -11.74 5.64
CA ILE A 22 -16.87 -11.95 5.00
C ILE A 22 -16.80 -13.12 4.00
N ASN A 23 -17.61 -14.16 4.26
CA ASN A 23 -17.71 -15.35 3.40
C ASN A 23 -18.62 -15.08 2.18
N SER A 24 -18.17 -15.45 0.99
CA SER A 24 -18.69 -14.96 -0.30
C SER A 24 -20.07 -15.49 -0.75
N ASN A 25 -20.70 -16.39 0.02
CA ASN A 25 -21.90 -17.11 -0.42
C ASN A 25 -23.23 -16.52 0.07
N ASP A 26 -23.21 -15.40 0.81
CA ASP A 26 -24.42 -14.75 1.33
C ASP A 26 -24.71 -13.44 0.55
N PRO A 27 -25.92 -13.24 -0.03
CA PRO A 27 -26.30 -11.99 -0.68
C PRO A 27 -26.23 -10.74 0.22
N GLY A 28 -26.39 -10.89 1.55
CA GLY A 28 -26.17 -9.78 2.51
C GLY A 28 -24.71 -9.29 2.54
N ASN A 29 -23.77 -10.17 2.20
CA ASN A 29 -22.34 -9.88 2.14
C ASN A 29 -21.94 -9.11 0.87
N LEU A 30 -22.67 -9.26 -0.24
CA LEU A 30 -22.44 -8.51 -1.47
C LEU A 30 -22.74 -7.01 -1.28
N ASN A 31 -23.87 -6.68 -0.67
CA ASN A 31 -24.26 -5.29 -0.40
C ASN A 31 -23.30 -4.61 0.59
N LYS A 32 -22.83 -5.34 1.62
CA LYS A 32 -21.73 -4.87 2.48
C LYS A 32 -20.49 -4.56 1.65
N LYS A 33 -20.04 -5.49 0.79
CA LYS A 33 -18.85 -5.29 -0.06
C LYS A 33 -18.96 -4.07 -0.99
N ILE A 34 -20.15 -3.81 -1.56
CA ILE A 34 -20.42 -2.63 -2.39
C ILE A 34 -20.35 -1.34 -1.56
N ASN A 35 -21.00 -1.29 -0.40
CA ASN A 35 -20.96 -0.12 0.48
C ASN A 35 -19.55 0.17 0.98
N TYR A 36 -18.77 -0.88 1.30
CA TYR A 36 -17.37 -0.72 1.66
C TYR A 36 -16.53 -0.19 0.49
N LYS A 37 -16.67 -0.72 -0.73
CA LYS A 37 -15.99 -0.14 -1.90
C LYS A 37 -16.30 1.35 -2.07
N LYS A 38 -17.55 1.75 -1.84
CA LYS A 38 -17.97 3.16 -1.89
C LYS A 38 -17.35 4.01 -0.77
N PHE A 39 -17.36 3.50 0.47
CA PHE A 39 -16.75 4.17 1.63
C PHE A 39 -15.23 4.28 1.50
N LEU A 40 -14.57 3.20 1.09
CA LEU A 40 -13.15 3.14 0.84
C LEU A 40 -12.79 4.10 -0.30
N ARG A 41 -13.57 4.18 -1.39
CA ARG A 41 -13.38 5.20 -2.44
C ARG A 41 -13.45 6.64 -1.91
N SER A 42 -14.42 6.98 -1.07
CA SER A 42 -14.55 8.35 -0.55
C SER A 42 -13.44 8.71 0.42
N GLN A 43 -13.09 7.81 1.34
CA GLN A 43 -12.07 8.07 2.37
C GLN A 43 -10.64 7.86 1.87
N PHE A 44 -10.35 6.91 0.99
CA PHE A 44 -8.98 6.72 0.51
C PHE A 44 -8.45 7.92 -0.27
N SER A 45 -9.30 8.67 -0.97
CA SER A 45 -8.89 9.90 -1.65
C SER A 45 -8.25 10.93 -0.70
N CYS A 46 -8.74 11.04 0.54
CA CYS A 46 -8.23 11.99 1.52
C CYS A 46 -7.04 11.44 2.33
N LEU A 47 -6.98 10.12 2.56
CA LEU A 47 -5.84 9.44 3.16
C LEU A 47 -4.61 9.38 2.25
N PHE A 48 -4.84 9.25 0.94
CA PHE A 48 -3.82 9.24 -0.09
C PHE A 48 -2.89 10.46 -0.01
N CYS A 49 -3.44 11.65 0.22
CA CYS A 49 -2.67 12.89 0.28
C CYS A 49 -1.92 13.09 1.61
N LYS A 50 -2.31 12.41 2.69
CA LYS A 50 -1.80 12.68 4.04
C LYS A 50 -0.87 11.62 4.62
N TYR A 51 -1.09 10.33 4.31
CA TYR A 51 -0.47 9.25 5.09
C TYR A 51 0.23 8.19 4.26
N PHE A 52 0.32 8.33 2.94
CA PHE A 52 0.96 7.31 2.10
C PHE A 52 2.41 7.03 2.54
N HIS A 53 3.11 8.07 3.01
CA HIS A 53 4.47 7.97 3.56
C HIS A 53 4.55 7.17 4.88
N ASP A 54 3.48 7.23 5.66
CA ASP A 54 3.38 6.70 7.03
C ASP A 54 2.58 5.39 7.12
N LEU A 55 2.30 4.72 6.01
CA LEU A 55 1.53 3.47 6.05
C LEU A 55 2.15 2.41 6.98
N HIS A 56 3.47 2.43 7.15
CA HIS A 56 4.21 1.62 8.11
C HIS A 56 3.87 1.93 9.58
N ASN A 57 3.52 3.18 9.90
CA ASN A 57 3.07 3.63 11.22
C ASN A 57 1.55 3.44 11.41
N VAL A 58 0.81 3.34 10.32
CA VAL A 58 -0.65 3.13 10.30
C VAL A 58 -1.00 1.67 10.52
N PHE A 59 -0.27 0.77 9.88
CA PHE A 59 -0.52 -0.66 10.01
C PHE A 59 0.25 -1.19 11.21
N PRO A 60 -0.40 -1.85 12.19
CA PRO A 60 0.30 -2.55 13.25
C PRO A 60 1.39 -3.43 12.64
N VAL A 61 2.56 -3.50 13.26
CA VAL A 61 3.66 -4.37 12.81
C VAL A 61 3.16 -5.82 12.66
N ASP A 62 2.20 -6.22 13.51
CA ASP A 62 1.55 -7.54 13.52
C ASP A 62 0.32 -7.68 12.59
N SER A 63 0.03 -6.66 11.76
CA SER A 63 -1.03 -6.76 10.76
C SER A 63 -0.75 -7.91 9.79
N LYS A 64 -1.73 -8.79 9.61
CA LYS A 64 -1.61 -9.99 8.78
C LYS A 64 -1.20 -9.60 7.36
N LYS A 65 -0.17 -10.26 6.82
CA LYS A 65 0.33 -10.10 5.43
C LYS A 65 -0.81 -10.04 4.40
N LEU A 66 -1.83 -10.89 4.56
CA LEU A 66 -3.00 -10.93 3.70
C LEU A 66 -3.81 -9.63 3.68
N LEU A 67 -3.95 -8.95 4.82
CA LEU A 67 -4.67 -7.68 4.91
C LEU A 67 -3.90 -6.57 4.19
N LYS A 68 -2.59 -6.47 4.41
CA LYS A 68 -1.72 -5.55 3.67
C LYS A 68 -1.82 -5.78 2.16
N GLU A 69 -1.86 -7.04 1.73
CA GLU A 69 -2.00 -7.40 0.33
C GLU A 69 -3.32 -6.92 -0.29
N GLU A 70 -4.46 -7.18 0.37
CA GLU A 70 -5.77 -6.75 -0.12
C GLU A 70 -5.92 -5.22 -0.16
N ILE A 71 -5.31 -4.53 0.81
CA ILE A 71 -5.23 -3.09 0.84
C ILE A 71 -4.43 -2.57 -0.37
N TYR A 72 -3.26 -3.13 -0.65
CA TYR A 72 -2.44 -2.73 -1.79
C TYR A 72 -3.12 -3.03 -3.12
N LYS A 73 -3.82 -4.17 -3.26
CA LYS A 73 -4.65 -4.47 -4.44
C LYS A 73 -5.68 -3.37 -4.67
N LEU A 74 -6.43 -3.03 -3.62
CA LEU A 74 -7.47 -2.01 -3.70
C LEU A 74 -6.88 -0.63 -4.06
N PHE A 75 -5.77 -0.24 -3.42
CA PHE A 75 -5.08 1.01 -3.73
C PHE A 75 -4.66 1.09 -5.19
N ILE A 76 -4.00 0.04 -5.69
CA ILE A 76 -3.50 -0.01 -7.07
C ILE A 76 -4.65 -0.01 -8.08
N SER A 77 -5.76 -0.69 -7.77
CA SER A 77 -6.90 -0.80 -8.70
C SER A 77 -7.80 0.43 -8.74
N GLU A 78 -7.89 1.17 -7.65
CA GLU A 78 -8.83 2.28 -7.52
C GLU A 78 -8.18 3.66 -7.67
N CYS A 79 -6.87 3.79 -7.39
CA CYS A 79 -6.18 5.07 -7.51
C CYS A 79 -5.60 5.25 -8.91
N SER A 80 -5.99 6.29 -9.64
CA SER A 80 -5.47 6.55 -10.98
C SER A 80 -4.10 7.24 -11.01
N SER A 81 -3.65 7.80 -9.88
CA SER A 81 -2.39 8.55 -9.80
C SER A 81 -1.74 8.40 -8.43
N ILE A 82 -0.87 7.40 -8.29
CA ILE A 82 -0.02 7.22 -7.11
C ILE A 82 1.24 8.06 -7.30
N LYS A 83 1.59 8.87 -6.29
CA LYS A 83 2.71 9.83 -6.35
C LYS A 83 3.95 9.37 -5.61
N CYS A 84 3.77 8.58 -4.55
CA CYS A 84 4.86 8.09 -3.71
C CYS A 84 4.80 6.56 -3.70
N LEU A 85 5.93 5.87 -3.55
CA LEU A 85 5.98 4.43 -3.32
C LEU A 85 6.96 4.11 -2.18
N ASN A 86 6.46 3.45 -1.13
CA ASN A 86 7.28 2.99 -0.01
C ASN A 86 7.91 1.62 -0.32
N SER A 87 9.13 1.37 0.15
CA SER A 87 9.82 0.09 -0.04
C SER A 87 9.06 -1.13 0.51
N ASP A 88 8.23 -0.95 1.55
CA ASP A 88 7.42 -2.05 2.10
C ASP A 88 6.41 -2.62 1.11
N MET A 89 5.93 -1.78 0.17
CA MET A 89 5.01 -2.23 -0.87
C MET A 89 5.70 -3.13 -1.90
N ALA A 90 7.02 -3.01 -2.05
CA ALA A 90 7.79 -3.83 -2.97
C ALA A 90 7.89 -5.30 -2.54
N CYS A 91 7.57 -5.61 -1.28
CA CYS A 91 7.42 -6.98 -0.79
C CYS A 91 6.18 -7.71 -1.33
N TYR A 92 5.32 -7.01 -2.08
CA TYR A 92 4.06 -7.51 -2.63
C TYR A 92 4.07 -7.41 -4.16
N PRO A 93 3.32 -8.25 -4.88
CA PRO A 93 3.29 -8.25 -6.34
C PRO A 93 2.47 -7.09 -6.94
N ILE A 94 2.66 -5.87 -6.43
CA ILE A 94 1.85 -4.68 -6.78
C ILE A 94 1.89 -4.35 -8.27
N LEU A 95 2.99 -4.66 -8.96
CA LEU A 95 3.14 -4.45 -10.40
C LEU A 95 2.20 -5.34 -11.23
N LYS A 96 1.72 -6.44 -10.64
CA LYS A 96 0.82 -7.41 -11.28
C LYS A 96 -0.66 -7.14 -10.97
N TYR A 97 -0.95 -6.17 -10.11
CA TYR A 97 -2.33 -5.88 -9.74
C TYR A 97 -3.08 -5.15 -10.87
N PRO A 98 -4.40 -5.38 -11.01
CA PRO A 98 -5.20 -4.64 -11.98
C PRO A 98 -5.06 -3.13 -11.76
N GLY A 99 -4.81 -2.38 -12.83
CA GLY A 99 -4.65 -0.92 -12.76
C GLY A 99 -3.24 -0.40 -12.45
N ALA A 100 -2.25 -1.28 -12.18
CA ALA A 100 -0.88 -0.90 -11.86
C ALA A 100 -0.24 0.03 -12.91
N ASN A 101 -0.43 -0.27 -14.19
CA ASN A 101 0.09 0.54 -15.29
C ASN A 101 -0.48 1.97 -15.33
N ILE A 102 -1.71 2.17 -14.84
CA ILE A 102 -2.34 3.49 -14.77
C ILE A 102 -1.89 4.17 -13.48
N SER A 103 -2.11 3.51 -12.35
CA SER A 103 -1.88 4.07 -11.01
C SER A 103 -0.43 4.47 -10.78
N LEU A 104 0.53 3.62 -11.19
CA LEU A 104 1.96 3.83 -10.98
C LEU A 104 2.61 4.67 -12.07
N SER A 105 1.95 4.94 -13.21
CA SER A 105 2.56 5.68 -14.32
C SER A 105 3.05 7.08 -13.94
N SER A 106 2.35 7.70 -12.99
CA SER A 106 2.56 9.08 -12.53
C SER A 106 3.36 9.20 -11.24
N LEU A 107 4.06 8.12 -10.85
CA LEU A 107 4.95 8.08 -9.69
C LEU A 107 5.99 9.19 -9.79
N TYR A 108 6.16 9.90 -8.68
CA TYR A 108 7.02 11.06 -8.54
C TYR A 108 8.16 10.79 -7.55
N GLU A 109 7.88 10.06 -6.47
CA GLU A 109 8.80 9.80 -5.37
C GLU A 109 8.85 8.30 -5.02
N ILE A 110 10.05 7.75 -4.87
CA ILE A 110 10.25 6.32 -4.57
C ILE A 110 11.25 6.17 -3.42
N PHE A 111 10.92 5.28 -2.48
CA PHE A 111 11.80 4.81 -1.41
C PHE A 111 12.32 3.42 -1.75
N CYS A 112 13.63 3.33 -1.98
CA CYS A 112 14.34 2.11 -2.31
C CYS A 112 15.15 1.60 -1.12
N ASN A 113 15.32 0.28 -1.04
CA ASN A 113 16.31 -0.30 -0.15
C ASN A 113 17.06 -1.46 -0.82
N ASN A 114 18.18 -1.85 -0.23
CA ASN A 114 19.06 -2.90 -0.74
C ASN A 114 18.60 -4.34 -0.44
N ILE A 115 17.43 -4.54 0.16
CA ILE A 115 16.84 -5.86 0.45
C ILE A 115 15.84 -6.27 -0.64
N ILE A 116 15.18 -5.30 -1.28
CA ILE A 116 14.21 -5.54 -2.34
C ILE A 116 14.90 -6.05 -3.60
N ASP A 117 14.21 -6.97 -4.29
CA ASP A 117 14.65 -7.56 -5.56
C ASP A 117 14.84 -6.49 -6.65
N GLN A 118 15.93 -6.59 -7.40
CA GLN A 118 16.21 -5.70 -8.53
C GLN A 118 15.15 -5.85 -9.63
N ASP A 119 14.56 -7.04 -9.80
CA ASP A 119 13.51 -7.29 -10.77
C ASP A 119 12.27 -6.44 -10.51
N PHE A 120 11.99 -6.13 -9.23
CA PHE A 120 10.92 -5.22 -8.86
C PHE A 120 11.17 -3.81 -9.41
N TYR A 121 12.36 -3.26 -9.16
CA TYR A 121 12.71 -1.92 -9.63
C TYR A 121 12.78 -1.84 -11.15
N TYR A 122 13.27 -2.90 -11.80
CA TYR A 122 13.25 -3.00 -13.25
C TYR A 122 11.82 -2.96 -13.80
N GLY A 123 10.90 -3.76 -13.24
CA GLY A 123 9.49 -3.73 -13.64
C GLY A 123 8.81 -2.38 -13.36
N LEU A 124 9.15 -1.74 -12.24
CA LEU A 124 8.62 -0.42 -11.89
C LEU A 124 9.08 0.65 -12.89
N ALA A 125 10.36 0.62 -13.30
CA ALA A 125 10.93 1.54 -14.27
C ALA A 125 10.27 1.43 -15.66
N GLN A 126 9.70 0.28 -16.01
CA GLN A 126 8.94 0.11 -17.25
C GLN A 126 7.57 0.82 -17.23
N ILE A 127 7.02 1.08 -16.04
CA ILE A 127 5.70 1.68 -15.86
C ILE A 127 5.81 3.20 -15.63
N CYS A 128 6.75 3.61 -14.78
CA CYS A 128 6.86 4.98 -14.31
C CYS A 128 7.44 5.91 -15.38
N ARG A 129 6.88 7.13 -15.52
CA ARG A 129 7.32 8.10 -16.54
C ARG A 129 7.78 9.45 -15.98
N SER A 130 7.71 9.64 -14.66
CA SER A 130 7.82 10.98 -14.05
C SER A 130 8.51 10.97 -12.68
N ILE A 131 9.39 9.98 -12.43
CA ILE A 131 10.14 9.91 -11.18
C ILE A 131 11.11 11.08 -11.12
N GLU A 132 11.00 11.90 -10.07
CA GLU A 132 11.90 13.03 -9.82
C GLU A 132 12.63 12.91 -8.47
N LYS A 133 12.06 12.15 -7.52
CA LYS A 133 12.65 11.94 -6.20
C LYS A 133 12.94 10.46 -5.96
N LEU A 134 14.19 10.17 -5.63
CA LEU A 134 14.66 8.84 -5.29
C LEU A 134 15.35 8.87 -3.91
N HIS A 135 14.83 8.08 -2.98
CA HIS A 135 15.38 7.91 -1.65
C HIS A 135 15.96 6.51 -1.55
N VAL A 136 17.26 6.37 -1.33
CA VAL A 136 17.92 5.07 -1.21
C VAL A 136 18.36 4.86 0.23
N MET A 137 17.85 3.80 0.86
CA MET A 137 18.20 3.40 2.22
C MET A 137 19.04 2.12 2.19
N GLU A 138 20.23 2.17 2.76
CA GLU A 138 21.02 0.96 3.00
C GLU A 138 20.55 0.31 4.31
N ILE A 139 19.99 -0.90 4.22
CA ILE A 139 19.69 -1.71 5.39
C ILE A 139 20.89 -2.63 5.62
N VAL A 140 21.61 -2.35 6.71
CA VAL A 140 22.79 -3.14 7.10
C VAL A 140 22.32 -4.39 7.84
N ASN A 141 22.59 -5.56 7.28
CA ASN A 141 22.36 -6.81 7.98
C ASN A 141 23.27 -6.90 9.23
N ALA A 142 22.68 -7.06 10.42
CA ALA A 142 23.44 -7.21 11.68
C ALA A 142 24.47 -8.35 11.63
N LYS A 143 24.24 -9.38 10.79
CA LYS A 143 25.20 -10.46 10.53
C LYS A 143 26.51 -10.00 9.87
N ARG A 144 26.54 -8.86 9.17
CA ARG A 144 27.75 -8.26 8.58
C ARG A 144 28.60 -7.53 9.62
N LEU A 145 27.98 -7.00 10.67
CA LEU A 145 28.69 -6.30 11.76
C LEU A 145 29.38 -7.27 12.73
N LEU A 146 28.91 -8.52 12.83
CA LEU A 146 29.54 -9.58 13.64
C LEU A 146 30.71 -10.30 12.93
N ARG A 147 31.13 -9.80 11.75
CA ARG A 147 32.30 -10.31 11.00
C ARG A 147 33.47 -9.32 10.97
N LEU A 148 33.41 -8.26 11.77
CA LEU A 148 34.50 -7.32 12.05
C LEU A 148 34.86 -7.42 13.53
#